data_AF-A0A2G9NU92-F1
#
_entry.id   AF-A0A2G9NU92-F1
#
_cell.length_a   1.000
_cell.length_b   1.000
_cell.length_c   1.000
_cell.angle_alpha   90.00
_cell.angle_beta   90.00
_cell.angle_gamma   90.00
#
_symmetry.space_group_name_H-M   'P 1'
#
loop_
_entity.id
_entity.type
_entity.pdbx_description
1 polymer ?
#
loop_
_entity_poly.entity_id
_entity_poly.type
_entity_poly.pdbx_seq_one_letter_code
_entity_poly.pdbx_strand_id
1 'polypeptide(L)'
;MKFKLFHENETSKERVKEFLDRTKDENPLHNEENRILPGMYVLHLLTPYISKPITGLDIIFEKFSLFPATLETQIEYLEDRTNFEIVNERDRAKYSCTIFHQNSSRISNSKKLDAIFKIPGAVQRRVQGTDLFPKGTIGIYNRQSISFNGHNSHEMGELTFENIQKNGKRGLNINLSYNSEGKIIAEGTTFATVIDERVIYRAIKESQKKGFW
;
A
#
# COMPACT_ATOMS: atom_id res chain seq x y z
N MET A 1 8.95 14.00 -18.19
CA MET A 1 10.29 13.34 -18.22
C MET A 1 10.12 11.90 -17.74
N LYS A 2 10.75 10.91 -18.38
CA LYS A 2 10.66 9.49 -17.99
C LYS A 2 12.05 8.89 -17.73
N PHE A 3 12.20 8.13 -16.64
CA PHE A 3 13.46 7.43 -16.30
C PHE A 3 13.19 6.17 -15.47
N LYS A 4 14.25 5.36 -15.28
CA LYS A 4 14.21 4.07 -14.61
C LYS A 4 15.20 4.03 -13.44
N LEU A 5 14.84 3.32 -12.39
CA LEU A 5 15.66 3.13 -11.18
C LEU A 5 15.55 1.69 -10.70
N PHE A 6 16.61 1.22 -10.03
CA PHE A 6 16.66 -0.11 -9.43
C PHE A 6 16.78 0.00 -7.91
N HIS A 7 15.91 -0.72 -7.20
CA HIS A 7 15.91 -0.80 -5.74
C HIS A 7 16.58 -2.10 -5.29
N GLU A 8 17.87 -2.22 -5.61
CA GLU A 8 18.69 -3.34 -5.16
C GLU A 8 19.04 -3.16 -3.68
N ASN A 9 18.84 -4.21 -2.87
CA ASN A 9 19.08 -4.22 -1.41
C ASN A 9 18.13 -3.35 -0.56
N GLU A 10 17.23 -2.56 -1.16
CA GLU A 10 16.29 -1.73 -0.40
C GLU A 10 15.12 -2.51 0.19
N THR A 11 14.91 -3.74 -0.25
CA THR A 11 13.85 -4.63 0.19
C THR A 11 14.38 -5.70 1.15
N SER A 12 15.50 -5.46 1.84
CA SER A 12 16.03 -6.40 2.82
C SER A 12 15.01 -6.68 3.94
N LYS A 13 15.15 -7.83 4.58
CA LYS A 13 14.29 -8.25 5.71
C LYS A 13 14.28 -7.21 6.83
N GLU A 14 15.44 -6.64 7.13
CA GLU A 14 15.65 -5.65 8.18
C GLU A 14 14.89 -4.37 7.89
N ARG A 15 15.03 -3.83 6.67
CA ARG A 15 14.32 -2.60 6.27
C ARG A 15 12.80 -2.78 6.21
N VAL A 16 12.34 -3.93 5.71
CA VAL A 16 10.90 -4.26 5.69
C VAL A 16 10.38 -4.37 7.13
N LYS A 17 11.13 -5.01 8.03
CA LYS A 17 10.75 -5.11 9.45
C LYS A 17 10.65 -3.74 10.12
N GLU A 18 11.64 -2.86 9.93
CA GLU A 18 11.61 -1.50 10.45
C GLU A 18 10.36 -0.72 9.98
N PHE A 19 9.98 -0.89 8.71
CA PHE A 19 8.76 -0.29 8.19
C PHE A 19 7.50 -0.83 8.86
N LEU A 20 7.36 -2.15 8.97
CA LEU A 20 6.21 -2.79 9.62
C LEU A 20 6.07 -2.36 11.08
N ASP A 21 7.18 -2.28 11.82
CA ASP A 21 7.22 -1.83 13.22
C ASP A 21 6.77 -0.38 13.36
N ARG A 22 7.10 0.48 12.40
CA ARG A 22 6.68 1.89 12.34
C ARG A 22 5.20 2.04 11.98
N THR A 23 4.71 1.25 11.03
CA THR A 23 3.34 1.36 10.52
C THR A 23 2.32 0.54 11.31
N LYS A 24 2.78 -0.32 12.22
CA LYS A 24 1.95 -1.27 12.98
C LYS A 24 1.15 -2.18 12.05
N ASP A 25 1.74 -2.52 10.91
CA ASP A 25 1.20 -3.50 9.99
C ASP A 25 1.55 -4.90 10.52
N GLU A 26 0.54 -5.61 11.02
CA GLU A 26 0.67 -6.92 11.65
C GLU A 26 0.07 -8.04 10.79
N ASN A 27 -0.01 -7.83 9.47
CA ASN A 27 -0.51 -8.85 8.56
C ASN A 27 0.47 -10.05 8.53
N PRO A 28 0.00 -11.27 8.81
CA PRO A 28 0.87 -12.44 8.91
C PRO A 28 1.56 -12.82 7.59
N LEU A 29 1.13 -12.26 6.45
CA LEU A 29 1.80 -12.47 5.15
C LEU A 29 3.20 -11.85 5.09
N HIS A 30 3.47 -10.82 5.90
CA HIS A 30 4.75 -10.09 5.87
C HIS A 30 5.83 -10.69 6.78
N ASN A 31 5.54 -11.81 7.44
CA ASN A 31 6.48 -12.47 8.36
C ASN A 31 7.69 -13.10 7.64
N GLU A 32 8.63 -13.63 8.43
CA GLU A 32 9.88 -14.20 7.92
C GLU A 32 9.71 -15.48 7.09
N GLU A 33 8.60 -16.21 7.27
CA GLU A 33 8.33 -17.46 6.54
C GLU A 33 7.71 -17.17 5.17
N ASN A 34 6.71 -16.28 5.14
CA ASN A 34 5.93 -15.96 3.95
C ASN A 34 6.62 -14.92 3.08
N ARG A 35 7.31 -13.96 3.70
CA ARG A 35 8.16 -12.95 3.07
C ARG A 35 7.46 -12.13 1.99
N ILE A 36 6.14 -11.94 2.08
CA ILE A 36 5.43 -11.10 1.12
C ILE A 36 5.79 -9.64 1.40
N LEU A 37 6.23 -8.92 0.37
CA LEU A 37 6.55 -7.52 0.47
C LEU A 37 5.27 -6.70 0.71
N PRO A 38 5.22 -5.83 1.74
CA PRO A 38 4.06 -4.98 1.97
C PRO A 38 3.85 -4.00 0.81
N GLY A 39 2.61 -3.88 0.33
CA GLY A 39 2.31 -2.95 -0.77
C GLY A 39 2.68 -1.49 -0.43
N MET A 40 2.42 -1.05 0.81
CA MET A 40 2.80 0.29 1.25
C MET A 40 4.31 0.48 1.46
N TYR A 41 5.08 -0.60 1.62
CA TYR A 41 6.54 -0.51 1.62
C TYR A 41 7.04 -0.04 0.25
N VAL A 42 6.42 -0.53 -0.82
CA VAL A 42 6.78 -0.12 -2.17
C VAL A 42 6.50 1.37 -2.39
N LEU A 43 5.40 1.89 -1.85
CA LEU A 43 5.15 3.33 -1.85
C LEU A 43 6.21 4.12 -1.06
N HIS A 44 6.73 3.54 0.04
CA HIS A 44 7.81 4.16 0.81
C HIS A 44 9.10 4.33 -0.01
N LEU A 45 9.44 3.36 -0.86
CA LEU A 45 10.58 3.46 -1.79
C LEU A 45 10.43 4.61 -2.80
N LEU A 46 9.20 5.02 -3.12
CA LEU A 46 8.91 6.10 -4.07
C LEU A 46 9.05 7.50 -3.46
N THR A 47 9.04 7.62 -2.13
CA THR A 47 8.97 8.91 -1.44
C THR A 47 10.08 9.91 -1.81
N PRO A 48 11.34 9.51 -2.03
CA PRO A 48 12.40 10.46 -2.40
C PRO A 48 12.16 11.13 -3.75
N TYR A 49 11.33 10.53 -4.61
CA TYR A 49 11.08 11.01 -5.98
C TYR A 49 9.83 11.90 -6.09
N ILE A 50 9.12 12.13 -4.98
CA ILE A 50 7.97 13.01 -4.92
C ILE A 50 8.45 14.43 -4.63
N SER A 51 8.59 15.24 -5.68
CA SER A 51 9.19 16.58 -5.59
C SER A 51 8.18 17.71 -5.33
N LYS A 52 6.88 17.45 -5.49
CA LYS A 52 5.81 18.44 -5.29
C LYS A 52 4.84 17.98 -4.19
N PRO A 53 4.12 18.91 -3.54
CA PRO A 53 3.11 18.54 -2.56
C PRO A 53 2.00 17.69 -3.16
N ILE A 54 1.62 16.62 -2.45
CA ILE A 54 0.58 15.68 -2.88
C ILE A 54 -0.81 16.20 -2.48
N THR A 55 -1.71 16.24 -3.45
CA THR A 55 -3.14 16.51 -3.27
C THR A 55 -3.96 15.22 -3.30
N GLY A 56 -3.40 14.15 -3.86
CA GLY A 56 -4.03 12.84 -3.85
C GLY A 56 -3.06 11.73 -4.21
N LEU A 57 -3.50 10.50 -3.97
CA LEU A 57 -2.80 9.28 -4.28
C LEU A 57 -3.82 8.27 -4.80
N ASP A 58 -3.52 7.68 -5.95
CA ASP A 58 -4.14 6.44 -6.42
C ASP A 58 -3.07 5.37 -6.54
N ILE A 59 -3.32 4.18 -5.99
CA ILE A 59 -2.41 3.05 -6.10
C ILE A 59 -3.18 1.76 -6.36
N ILE A 60 -2.63 0.93 -7.24
CA ILE A 60 -3.12 -0.41 -7.56
C ILE A 60 -1.96 -1.39 -7.37
N PHE A 61 -2.21 -2.48 -6.66
CA PHE A 61 -1.33 -3.63 -6.48
C PHE A 61 -1.86 -4.80 -7.32
N GLU A 62 -1.10 -5.18 -8.34
CA GLU A 62 -1.51 -6.20 -9.32
C GLU A 62 -1.02 -7.61 -8.93
N LYS A 63 0.15 -7.71 -8.31
CA LYS A 63 0.75 -8.96 -7.85
C LYS A 63 1.46 -8.79 -6.51
N PHE A 64 1.81 -9.90 -5.88
CA PHE A 64 2.72 -9.90 -4.74
C PHE A 64 4.16 -10.15 -5.19
N SER A 65 5.12 -9.78 -4.34
CA SER A 65 6.54 -10.04 -4.52
C SER A 65 7.08 -10.56 -3.19
N LEU A 66 8.09 -11.42 -3.25
CA LEU A 66 8.78 -11.90 -2.06
C LEU A 66 9.99 -11.00 -1.76
N PHE A 67 10.34 -10.78 -0.49
CA PHE A 67 11.52 -9.97 -0.13
C PHE A 67 12.71 -10.83 0.36
N PRO A 68 13.97 -10.44 0.05
CA PRO A 68 14.33 -9.31 -0.80
C PRO A 68 13.96 -9.54 -2.27
N ALA A 69 13.63 -8.44 -2.94
CA ALA A 69 13.33 -8.35 -4.35
C ALA A 69 14.12 -7.19 -4.98
N THR A 70 14.61 -7.43 -6.19
CA THR A 70 15.08 -6.35 -7.06
C THR A 70 13.89 -5.79 -7.81
N LEU A 71 13.57 -4.51 -7.54
CA LEU A 71 12.45 -3.82 -8.16
C LEU A 71 12.98 -2.76 -9.13
N GLU A 72 12.42 -2.73 -10.33
CA GLU A 72 12.62 -1.63 -11.29
C GLU A 72 11.43 -0.68 -11.21
N THR A 73 11.70 0.59 -10.93
CA THR A 73 10.71 1.66 -10.90
C THR A 73 10.84 2.51 -12.16
N GLN A 74 9.75 2.66 -12.91
CA GLN A 74 9.61 3.65 -13.96
C GLN A 74 8.90 4.89 -13.41
N ILE A 75 9.46 6.06 -13.64
CA ILE A 75 8.91 7.34 -13.15
C ILE A 75 8.57 8.22 -14.33
N GLU A 76 7.38 8.81 -14.34
CA GLU A 76 6.95 9.81 -15.31
C GLU A 76 6.44 11.06 -14.60
N TYR A 77 7.16 12.18 -14.81
CA TYR A 77 6.74 13.49 -14.33
C TYR A 77 5.87 14.21 -15.35
N LEU A 78 4.68 14.60 -14.92
CA LEU A 78 3.73 15.46 -15.60
C LEU A 78 3.53 16.77 -14.80
N GLU A 79 2.77 17.71 -15.35
CA GLU A 79 2.57 19.01 -14.71
C GLU A 79 1.86 18.90 -13.36
N ASP A 80 0.77 18.13 -13.33
CA ASP A 80 -0.19 17.97 -12.24
C ASP A 80 -0.06 16.65 -11.48
N ARG A 81 0.82 15.73 -11.93
CA ARG A 81 1.00 14.42 -11.30
C ARG A 81 2.35 13.79 -11.56
N THR A 82 2.69 12.80 -10.73
CA THR A 82 3.79 11.87 -10.99
C THR A 82 3.26 10.45 -11.02
N ASN A 83 3.56 9.73 -12.10
CA ASN A 83 3.21 8.33 -12.26
C ASN A 83 4.42 7.46 -11.95
N PHE A 84 4.17 6.38 -11.23
CA PHE A 84 5.15 5.35 -10.92
C PHE A 84 4.60 4.00 -11.34
N GLU A 85 5.44 3.22 -12.02
CA GLU A 85 5.18 1.81 -12.30
C GLU A 85 6.33 0.98 -11.75
N ILE A 86 6.01 -0.07 -11.00
CA ILE A 86 7.01 -0.93 -10.39
C ILE A 86 6.84 -2.34 -10.92
N VAL A 87 7.94 -2.88 -11.42
CA VAL A 87 8.04 -4.25 -11.90
C VAL A 87 9.09 -5.00 -11.09
N ASN A 88 8.84 -6.28 -10.83
CA ASN A 88 9.88 -7.15 -10.32
C ASN A 88 10.84 -7.46 -11.48
N GLU A 89 12.13 -7.23 -11.28
CA GLU A 89 13.15 -7.34 -12.34
C GLU A 89 13.26 -8.77 -12.87
N ARG A 90 13.09 -9.75 -11.98
CA ARG A 90 13.30 -11.17 -12.27
C ARG A 90 12.24 -11.79 -13.17
N ASP A 91 10.97 -11.48 -12.93
CA ASP A 91 9.85 -12.06 -13.68
C ASP A 91 9.16 -11.05 -14.62
N ARG A 92 9.64 -9.81 -14.63
CA ARG A 92 9.09 -8.66 -15.36
C ARG A 92 7.61 -8.41 -15.06
N ALA A 93 7.09 -8.94 -13.96
CA ALA A 93 5.71 -8.78 -13.60
C ALA A 93 5.49 -7.40 -12.97
N LYS A 94 4.43 -6.73 -13.44
CA LYS A 94 3.96 -5.49 -12.82
C LYS A 94 3.44 -5.80 -11.42
N TYR A 95 4.04 -5.12 -10.45
CA TYR A 95 3.70 -5.23 -9.03
C TYR A 95 2.71 -4.13 -8.65
N SER A 96 3.01 -2.87 -8.99
CA SER A 96 2.14 -1.75 -8.67
C SER A 96 2.14 -0.65 -9.74
N CYS A 97 1.03 0.10 -9.75
CA CYS A 97 0.88 1.36 -10.46
C CYS A 97 0.47 2.43 -9.43
N THR A 98 1.16 3.55 -9.39
CA THR A 98 0.90 4.64 -8.44
C THR A 98 0.84 5.97 -9.16
N ILE A 99 -0.17 6.77 -8.84
CA ILE A 99 -0.33 8.14 -9.32
C ILE A 99 -0.39 9.03 -8.09
N PHE A 100 0.56 9.98 -8.00
CA PHE A 100 0.47 11.08 -7.06
C PHE A 100 -0.03 12.31 -7.78
N HIS A 101 -1.22 12.77 -7.40
CA HIS A 101 -1.73 14.08 -7.83
C HIS A 101 -1.04 15.17 -7.01
N GLN A 102 -0.65 16.24 -7.68
CA GLN A 102 0.25 17.24 -7.14
C GLN A 102 -0.20 18.66 -7.50
N ASN A 103 0.25 19.63 -6.72
CA ASN A 103 0.07 21.04 -7.05
C ASN A 103 1.34 21.84 -6.77
N SER A 104 1.29 23.14 -7.07
CA SER A 104 2.39 24.09 -6.88
C SER A 104 2.49 24.65 -5.46
N SER A 105 1.84 24.03 -4.48
CA SER A 105 1.89 24.48 -3.09
C SER A 105 3.31 24.35 -2.50
N ARG A 106 3.54 24.90 -1.30
CA ARG A 106 4.81 24.78 -0.55
C ARG A 106 4.75 23.78 0.61
N ILE A 107 3.75 22.92 0.62
CA ILE A 107 3.39 22.14 1.82
C ILE A 107 4.12 20.81 1.84
N SER A 108 4.69 20.47 3.00
CA SER A 108 5.44 19.23 3.17
C SER A 108 4.55 17.99 3.02
N ASN A 109 5.09 16.96 2.39
CA ASN A 109 4.43 15.66 2.21
C ASN A 109 4.58 14.73 3.42
N SER A 110 5.48 15.01 4.37
CA SER A 110 5.90 14.04 5.39
C SER A 110 4.73 13.49 6.21
N LYS A 111 3.85 14.36 6.72
CA LYS A 111 2.68 13.96 7.50
C LYS A 111 1.66 13.16 6.65
N LYS A 112 1.43 13.58 5.41
CA LYS A 112 0.50 12.89 4.48
C LYS A 112 0.98 11.48 4.14
N LEU A 113 2.27 11.34 3.85
CA LEU A 113 2.88 10.04 3.55
C LEU A 113 2.87 9.11 4.78
N ASP A 114 3.20 9.62 5.97
CA ASP A 114 3.12 8.84 7.21
C ASP A 114 1.70 8.34 7.49
N ALA A 115 0.69 9.19 7.29
CA ALA A 115 -0.72 8.80 7.38
C ALA A 115 -1.05 7.67 6.40
N ILE A 116 -0.63 7.79 5.15
CA ILE A 116 -0.84 6.76 4.12
C ILE A 116 -0.24 5.41 4.54
N PHE A 117 1.00 5.41 5.04
CA PHE A 117 1.71 4.17 5.38
C PHE A 117 1.09 3.40 6.54
N LYS A 118 0.34 4.07 7.41
CA LYS A 118 -0.32 3.46 8.58
C LYS A 118 -1.68 2.84 8.26
N ILE A 119 -2.23 3.07 7.07
CA ILE A 119 -3.55 2.54 6.66
C ILE A 119 -3.62 1.00 6.74
N PRO A 120 -2.64 0.23 6.22
CA PRO A 120 -2.70 -1.21 6.34
C PRO A 120 -2.81 -1.69 7.79
N GLY A 121 -1.98 -1.16 8.70
CA GLY A 121 -2.03 -1.51 10.12
C GLY A 121 -3.36 -1.18 10.79
N ALA A 122 -3.94 -0.04 10.42
CA ALA A 122 -5.27 0.38 10.85
C ALA A 122 -6.41 -0.55 10.37
N VAL A 123 -6.31 -1.08 9.16
CA VAL A 123 -7.37 -1.86 8.51
C VAL A 123 -7.28 -3.35 8.85
N GLN A 124 -6.26 -3.79 9.59
CA GLN A 124 -5.96 -5.23 9.73
C GLN A 124 -6.66 -5.99 10.84
N ARG A 125 -7.25 -5.33 11.85
CA ARG A 125 -7.78 -6.09 13.00
C ARG A 125 -9.23 -5.84 13.32
N ARG A 126 -9.65 -4.63 13.67
CA ARG A 126 -11.05 -4.38 13.99
C ARG A 126 -11.40 -2.95 13.67
N VAL A 127 -12.52 -2.75 12.98
CA VAL A 127 -13.16 -1.44 12.92
C VAL A 127 -14.31 -1.49 13.92
N GLN A 128 -14.24 -0.64 14.96
CA GLN A 128 -15.27 -0.53 15.98
C GLN A 128 -15.62 -1.87 16.66
N GLY A 129 -14.60 -2.69 16.95
CA GLY A 129 -14.78 -3.99 17.62
C GLY A 129 -15.23 -5.15 16.72
N THR A 130 -15.49 -4.91 15.44
CA THR A 130 -15.85 -5.95 14.46
C THR A 130 -14.63 -6.44 13.71
N ASP A 131 -14.42 -7.76 13.67
CA ASP A 131 -13.40 -8.38 12.83
C ASP A 131 -13.76 -8.17 11.34
N LEU A 132 -12.90 -7.45 10.61
CA LEU A 132 -13.12 -7.17 9.19
C LEU A 132 -13.02 -8.45 8.33
N PHE A 133 -12.17 -9.39 8.74
CA PHE A 133 -11.92 -10.63 8.01
C PHE A 133 -12.43 -11.82 8.84
N PRO A 134 -13.31 -12.68 8.28
CA PRO A 134 -13.72 -13.91 8.94
C PRO A 134 -12.54 -14.82 9.31
N LYS A 135 -12.71 -15.63 10.34
CA LYS A 135 -11.71 -16.65 10.74
C LYS A 135 -11.31 -17.54 9.55
N GLY A 136 -10.00 -17.72 9.35
CA GLY A 136 -9.44 -18.52 8.25
C GLY A 136 -9.39 -17.77 6.91
N THR A 137 -9.64 -16.46 6.91
CA THR A 137 -9.50 -15.59 5.74
C THR A 137 -8.58 -14.43 6.03
N ILE A 138 -8.00 -13.88 4.97
CA ILE A 138 -7.08 -12.77 5.02
C ILE A 138 -7.41 -11.71 3.97
N GLY A 139 -7.19 -10.44 4.34
CA GLY A 139 -7.32 -9.32 3.44
C GLY A 139 -6.08 -9.12 2.58
N ILE A 140 -6.25 -9.09 1.26
CA ILE A 140 -5.22 -8.66 0.31
C ILE A 140 -5.57 -7.26 -0.18
N TYR A 141 -4.73 -6.28 0.15
CA TYR A 141 -4.87 -4.90 -0.28
C TYR A 141 -4.58 -4.77 -1.77
N ASN A 142 -5.59 -4.42 -2.56
CA ASN A 142 -5.46 -4.36 -4.03
C ASN A 142 -5.39 -2.94 -4.56
N ARG A 143 -6.07 -1.99 -3.92
CA ARG A 143 -6.02 -0.59 -4.33
C ARG A 143 -6.29 0.34 -3.18
N GLN A 144 -5.80 1.56 -3.31
CA GLN A 144 -6.11 2.66 -2.41
C GLN A 144 -6.19 3.96 -3.21
N SER A 145 -7.20 4.77 -2.90
CA SER A 145 -7.35 6.14 -3.36
C SER A 145 -7.47 7.03 -2.13
N ILE A 146 -6.77 8.16 -2.08
CA ILE A 146 -6.92 9.17 -1.02
C ILE A 146 -6.73 10.57 -1.61
N SER A 147 -7.61 11.48 -1.21
CA SER A 147 -7.55 12.91 -1.54
C SER A 147 -7.27 13.72 -0.29
N PHE A 148 -6.48 14.78 -0.41
CA PHE A 148 -6.07 15.65 0.68
C PHE A 148 -6.66 17.05 0.48
N ASN A 149 -7.60 17.42 1.37
CA ASN A 149 -8.24 18.74 1.41
C ASN A 149 -7.52 19.71 2.37
N GLY A 150 -6.65 19.19 3.24
CA GLY A 150 -5.96 19.94 4.28
C GLY A 150 -4.45 19.67 4.36
N HIS A 151 -3.82 20.33 5.33
CA HIS A 151 -2.36 20.43 5.43
C HIS A 151 -1.78 19.70 6.65
N ASN A 152 -2.56 19.55 7.72
CA ASN A 152 -2.13 18.98 8.99
C ASN A 152 -2.83 17.64 9.21
N SER A 153 -2.17 16.49 9.02
CA SER A 153 -2.75 15.22 9.48
C SER A 153 -2.40 14.92 10.92
N HIS A 154 -3.41 14.89 11.79
CA HIS A 154 -3.33 14.32 13.12
C HIS A 154 -4.53 13.43 13.39
N GLU A 155 -4.22 12.15 13.64
CA GLU A 155 -5.14 11.06 13.95
C GLU A 155 -6.04 10.62 12.77
N MET A 156 -6.06 9.31 12.58
CA MET A 156 -7.02 8.69 11.69
C MET A 156 -8.40 8.88 12.34
N GLY A 157 -9.33 9.46 11.59
CA GLY A 157 -10.68 9.71 12.03
C GLY A 157 -11.52 8.43 11.94
N GLU A 158 -12.67 8.55 11.32
CA GLU A 158 -13.59 7.42 11.19
C GLU A 158 -13.14 6.46 10.08
N LEU A 159 -13.18 5.17 10.41
CA LEU A 159 -13.11 4.07 9.47
C LEU A 159 -14.52 3.50 9.31
N THR A 160 -15.02 3.46 8.08
CA THR A 160 -16.24 2.73 7.75
C THR A 160 -15.95 1.69 6.67
N PHE A 161 -16.76 0.65 6.58
CA PHE A 161 -16.55 -0.40 5.59
C PHE A 161 -17.85 -0.90 4.98
N GLU A 162 -17.75 -1.33 3.73
CA GLU A 162 -18.83 -1.91 2.95
C GLU A 162 -18.37 -3.26 2.40
N ASN A 163 -19.18 -4.31 2.63
CA ASN A 163 -18.95 -5.60 2.00
C ASN A 163 -19.34 -5.53 0.52
N ILE A 164 -18.43 -5.95 -0.34
CA ILE A 164 -18.65 -5.97 -1.77
C ILE A 164 -18.54 -7.40 -2.26
N GLN A 165 -19.51 -7.81 -3.07
CA GLN A 165 -19.45 -9.06 -3.81
C GLN A 165 -19.50 -8.74 -5.30
N LYS A 166 -18.39 -8.94 -6.00
CA LYS A 166 -18.29 -8.69 -7.44
C LYS A 166 -17.62 -9.88 -8.12
N ASN A 167 -18.26 -10.41 -9.17
CA ASN A 167 -17.76 -11.56 -9.94
C ASN A 167 -17.40 -12.77 -9.05
N GLY A 168 -18.20 -13.05 -8.02
CA GLY A 168 -17.97 -14.16 -7.08
C GLY A 168 -16.81 -13.95 -6.09
N LYS A 169 -16.11 -12.81 -6.14
CA LYS A 169 -15.08 -12.46 -5.16
C LYS A 169 -15.67 -11.56 -4.07
N ARG A 170 -15.41 -11.90 -2.82
CA ARG A 170 -15.70 -11.04 -1.66
C ARG A 170 -14.57 -10.03 -1.50
N GLY A 171 -14.93 -8.78 -1.31
CA GLY A 171 -14.02 -7.72 -0.97
C GLY A 171 -14.64 -6.75 0.03
N LEU A 172 -13.83 -5.82 0.48
CA LEU A 172 -14.21 -4.75 1.41
C LEU A 172 -13.75 -3.43 0.80
N ASN A 173 -14.66 -2.49 0.63
CA ASN A 173 -14.29 -1.08 0.52
C ASN A 173 -14.20 -0.54 1.95
N ILE A 174 -13.02 -0.06 2.35
CA ILE A 174 -12.81 0.64 3.61
C ILE A 174 -12.67 2.12 3.29
N ASN A 175 -13.60 2.93 3.77
CA ASN A 175 -13.51 4.37 3.67
C ASN A 175 -12.72 4.92 4.87
N LEU A 176 -11.85 5.87 4.57
CA LEU A 176 -10.89 6.45 5.49
C LEU A 176 -11.18 7.94 5.56
N SER A 177 -11.28 8.48 6.78
CA SER A 177 -11.24 9.92 6.99
C SER A 177 -10.08 10.27 7.91
N TYR A 178 -9.43 11.39 7.64
CA TYR A 178 -8.51 12.02 8.58
C TYR A 178 -9.09 13.37 8.95
N ASN A 179 -9.04 13.70 10.23
CA ASN A 179 -9.60 14.92 10.77
C ASN A 179 -8.51 15.75 11.46
N SER A 180 -8.66 17.06 11.49
CA SER A 180 -7.85 17.94 12.35
C SER A 180 -8.74 19.09 12.80
N GLU A 181 -8.85 19.28 14.11
CA GLU A 181 -9.68 20.35 14.70
C GLU A 181 -11.14 20.32 14.21
N GLY A 182 -11.71 19.11 14.07
CA GLY A 182 -13.09 18.91 13.62
C GLY A 182 -13.31 19.10 12.11
N LYS A 183 -12.25 19.28 11.31
CA LYS A 183 -12.33 19.36 9.84
C LYS A 183 -11.75 18.12 9.19
N ILE A 184 -12.44 17.60 8.18
CA ILE A 184 -11.92 16.53 7.33
C ILE A 184 -10.81 17.11 6.45
N ILE A 185 -9.63 16.52 6.54
CA ILE A 185 -8.40 16.97 5.87
C ILE A 185 -7.93 15.99 4.80
N ALA A 186 -8.40 14.74 4.87
CA ALA A 186 -8.19 13.74 3.84
C ALA A 186 -9.29 12.68 3.88
N GLU A 187 -9.69 12.19 2.71
CA GLU A 187 -10.67 11.14 2.55
C GLU A 187 -10.18 10.14 1.51
N GLY A 188 -10.44 8.87 1.73
CA GLY A 188 -10.00 7.84 0.81
C GLY A 188 -10.80 6.57 0.91
N THR A 189 -10.54 5.67 -0.03
CA THR A 189 -11.08 4.32 -0.05
C THR A 189 -9.96 3.35 -0.34
N THR A 190 -9.85 2.33 0.50
CA THR A 190 -9.00 1.16 0.27
C THR A 190 -9.88 -0.03 -0.07
N PHE A 191 -9.51 -0.81 -1.07
CA PHE A 191 -10.18 -2.07 -1.38
C PHE A 191 -9.28 -3.25 -1.05
N ALA A 192 -9.81 -4.18 -0.26
CA ALA A 192 -9.18 -5.43 0.08
C ALA A 192 -10.02 -6.61 -0.42
N THR A 193 -9.41 -7.54 -1.14
CA THR A 193 -10.03 -8.84 -1.43
C THR A 193 -9.93 -9.74 -0.21
N VAL A 194 -11.02 -10.42 0.15
CA VAL A 194 -11.04 -11.42 1.23
C VAL A 194 -10.76 -12.79 0.62
N ILE A 195 -9.68 -13.44 1.05
CA ILE A 195 -9.22 -14.72 0.49
C ILE A 195 -9.06 -15.77 1.60
N ASP A 196 -9.37 -17.03 1.30
CA ASP A 196 -9.03 -18.16 2.18
C ASP A 196 -7.51 -18.26 2.36
N GLU A 197 -7.06 -18.30 3.60
CA GLU A 197 -5.64 -18.36 3.96
C GLU A 197 -4.89 -19.52 3.28
N ARG A 198 -5.53 -20.68 3.11
CA ARG A 198 -4.92 -21.88 2.51
C ARG A 198 -4.55 -21.64 1.05
N VAL A 199 -5.38 -20.87 0.34
CA VAL A 199 -5.17 -20.54 -1.07
C VAL A 199 -3.92 -19.67 -1.22
N ILE A 200 -3.80 -18.61 -0.41
CA ILE A 200 -2.65 -17.71 -0.50
C ILE A 200 -1.36 -18.39 -0.03
N TYR A 201 -1.38 -19.13 1.08
CA TYR A 201 -0.18 -19.83 1.56
C TYR A 201 0.30 -20.91 0.58
N ARG A 202 -0.62 -21.58 -0.13
CA ARG A 202 -0.25 -22.49 -1.22
C ARG A 202 0.46 -21.74 -2.35
N ALA A 203 -0.09 -20.60 -2.79
CA ALA A 203 0.51 -19.79 -3.85
C ALA A 203 1.91 -19.27 -3.47
N ILE A 204 2.12 -18.89 -2.20
CA ILE A 204 3.42 -18.49 -1.66
C ILE A 204 4.42 -19.65 -1.73
N LYS A 205 4.04 -20.84 -1.22
CA LYS A 205 4.89 -22.03 -1.26
C LYS A 205 5.27 -22.43 -2.68
N GLU A 206 4.32 -22.36 -3.61
CA GLU A 206 4.58 -22.65 -5.03
C GLU A 206 5.55 -21.64 -5.66
N SER A 207 5.44 -20.36 -5.30
CA SER A 207 6.35 -19.31 -5.76
C SER A 207 7.78 -19.52 -5.22
N GLN A 208 7.91 -19.91 -3.96
CA GLN A 208 9.19 -20.23 -3.33
C GLN A 208 9.85 -21.48 -3.92
N LYS A 209 9.07 -22.52 -4.25
CA LYS A 209 9.56 -23.79 -4.83
C LYS A 209 10.13 -23.65 -6.24
N LYS A 210 9.66 -22.70 -7.03
CA LYS A 210 10.17 -22.45 -8.40
C LYS A 210 11.60 -21.89 -8.43
N GLY A 211 12.32 -21.94 -7.31
CA GLY A 211 13.71 -21.50 -7.22
C GLY A 211 13.84 -20.00 -7.46
N PHE A 212 12.86 -19.21 -7.01
CA PHE A 212 12.91 -17.74 -7.07
C PHE A 212 13.87 -17.12 -6.02
N TRP A 213 15.05 -17.74 -5.84
CA TRP A 213 16.21 -17.23 -5.09
C TRP A 213 17.43 -17.17 -6.00
#